data_AF-A0AA37EL14-F1
#
_entry.id   AF-A0AA37EL14-F1
#
_cell.length_a   1.000
_cell.length_b   1.000
_cell.length_c   1.000
_cell.angle_alpha   90.00
_cell.angle_beta   90.00
_cell.angle_gamma   90.00
#
_symmetry.space_group_name_H-M   'P 1'
#
loop_
_entity.id
_entity.type
_entity.pdbx_description
1 polymer ?
#
loop_
_entity_poly.entity_id
_entity_poly.type
_entity_poly.pdbx_seq_one_letter_code
_entity_poly.pdbx_strand_id
1 'polypeptide(L)'
;MKEYITKAKVIEAIEKAVAPEITTIGDYETIGVFTRESIKRIVSNLTAADVAEVRHGEWRYYHKQNKAVCTNCSFERDLDTDFGRAVACPNCGARMDEEEANER
;
A
#
# COMPACT_ATOMS: atom_id res chain seq x y z
N MET A 1 -3.97 1.65 -5.94
CA MET A 1 -4.34 2.55 -4.82
C MET A 1 -3.21 2.52 -3.80
N LYS A 2 -2.69 3.68 -3.34
CA LYS A 2 -1.62 3.73 -2.34
C LYS A 2 -2.20 3.35 -0.97
N GLU A 3 -1.81 2.23 -0.37
CA GLU A 3 -2.21 1.86 1.01
C GLU A 3 -1.24 2.43 2.05
N TYR A 4 -0.83 3.70 1.90
CA TYR A 4 0.08 4.37 2.84
C TYR A 4 -0.55 5.63 3.41
N ILE A 5 -0.39 5.84 4.72
CA ILE A 5 -0.84 7.02 5.45
C ILE A 5 0.37 7.84 5.91
N THR A 6 0.29 9.16 5.76
CA THR A 6 1.34 10.05 6.27
C THR A 6 1.16 10.27 7.78
N LYS A 7 2.25 10.55 8.50
CA LYS A 7 2.16 10.92 9.93
C LYS A 7 1.20 12.08 10.18
N ALA A 8 1.18 13.07 9.28
CA ALA A 8 0.27 14.22 9.37
C ALA A 8 -1.20 13.77 9.33
N LYS A 9 -1.57 12.87 8.41
CA LYS A 9 -2.92 12.31 8.34
C LYS A 9 -3.30 11.52 9.59
N VAL A 10 -2.35 10.80 10.20
CA VAL A 10 -2.57 10.12 11.49
C VAL A 10 -2.83 11.13 12.61
N ILE A 11 -2.03 12.19 12.71
CA ILE A 11 -2.19 13.23 13.73
C ILE A 11 -3.54 13.96 13.58
N GLU A 12 -3.93 14.29 12.34
CA GLU A 12 -5.22 14.91 12.05
C GLU A 12 -6.38 14.00 12.47
N ALA A 13 -6.29 12.69 12.21
CA ALA A 13 -7.30 11.73 12.64
C ALA A 13 -7.41 11.66 14.18
N ILE A 14 -6.29 11.71 14.90
CA ILE A 14 -6.27 11.75 16.38
C ILE A 14 -6.90 13.03 16.93
N GLU A 15 -6.70 14.17 16.26
CA GLU A 15 -7.30 15.45 16.64
C GLU A 15 -8.81 15.45 16.46
N LYS A 16 -9.28 14.90 15.33
CA LYS A 16 -10.70 14.78 15.00
C LYS A 16 -11.43 13.71 15.79
N ALA A 17 -10.72 12.73 16.35
CA ALA A 17 -11.33 11.71 17.18
C ALA A 17 -12.05 12.37 18.36
N VAL A 18 -13.35 12.11 18.51
CA VAL A 18 -14.09 12.47 19.72
C VAL A 18 -13.76 11.40 20.75
N ALA A 19 -13.03 11.78 21.81
CA ALA A 19 -12.81 10.84 22.89
C ALA A 19 -14.13 10.75 23.67
N PRO A 20 -14.67 9.55 23.95
CA PRO A 20 -15.68 9.46 24.99
C PRO A 20 -15.07 10.03 26.28
N GLU A 21 -15.88 10.75 27.07
CA GLU A 21 -15.46 11.13 28.43
C GLU A 21 -15.07 9.85 29.18
N ILE A 22 -13.79 9.71 29.50
CA ILE A 22 -13.30 8.60 30.33
C ILE A 22 -13.75 8.93 31.75
N THR A 23 -14.93 8.44 32.14
CA THR A 23 -15.53 8.70 33.46
C THR A 23 -15.11 7.69 34.54
N THR A 24 -14.37 6.64 34.18
CA THR A 24 -13.85 5.66 35.14
C THR A 24 -12.41 5.28 34.85
N ILE A 25 -11.54 5.53 35.83
CA ILE A 25 -10.23 4.90 35.98
C ILE A 25 -10.31 4.08 37.27
N GLY A 26 -10.25 2.74 37.16
CA GLY A 26 -10.34 1.76 38.26
C GLY A 26 -11.57 0.88 38.10
N ASP A 27 -11.49 -0.44 37.87
CA ASP A 27 -10.98 -1.44 38.81
C ASP A 27 -10.12 -2.57 38.17
N TYR A 28 -9.12 -2.24 37.37
CA TYR A 28 -8.08 -3.21 37.03
C TYR A 28 -6.72 -2.51 37.01
N GLU A 29 -5.68 -3.23 37.43
CA GLU A 29 -4.29 -2.78 37.48
C GLU A 29 -3.96 -1.94 36.23
N THR A 30 -3.56 -0.71 36.46
CA THR A 30 -3.58 0.42 35.54
C THR A 30 -3.17 0.05 34.10
N ILE A 31 -4.12 -0.18 33.18
CA ILE A 31 -3.83 -0.10 31.74
C ILE A 31 -3.57 1.39 31.49
N GLY A 32 -2.31 1.75 31.23
CA GLY A 32 -1.89 3.11 31.01
C GLY A 32 -2.82 3.81 30.01
N VAL A 33 -3.53 4.84 30.48
CA VAL A 33 -4.36 5.68 29.62
C VAL A 33 -3.41 6.45 28.70
N PHE A 34 -3.38 6.09 27.41
CA PHE A 34 -2.66 6.87 26.42
C PHE A 34 -3.41 8.18 26.17
N THR A 35 -2.85 9.30 26.62
CA THR A 35 -3.37 10.62 26.27
C THR A 35 -3.18 10.89 24.78
N ARG A 36 -3.96 11.82 24.21
CA ARG A 36 -3.81 12.24 22.80
C ARG A 36 -2.37 12.71 22.53
N GLU A 37 -1.80 13.45 23.46
CA GLU A 37 -0.41 13.95 23.40
C GLU A 37 0.58 12.79 23.39
N SER A 38 0.34 11.74 24.20
CA SER A 38 1.19 10.56 24.25
C SER A 38 1.20 9.82 22.91
N ILE A 39 0.04 9.67 22.27
CA ILE A 39 -0.08 9.02 20.95
C ILE A 39 0.59 9.87 19.87
N LYS A 40 0.37 11.20 19.85
CA LYS A 40 1.03 12.11 18.90
C LYS A 40 2.56 12.04 19.01
N ARG A 41 3.09 11.95 20.24
CA ARG A 41 4.53 11.81 20.49
C ARG A 41 5.08 10.50 19.94
N ILE A 42 4.36 9.38 20.16
CA ILE A 42 4.73 8.08 19.59
C ILE A 42 4.80 8.17 18.06
N VAL A 43 3.73 8.64 17.42
CA VAL A 43 3.65 8.76 15.94
C VAL A 43 4.75 9.66 15.37
N SER A 44 5.06 10.76 16.07
CA SER A 44 6.10 11.70 15.64
C SER A 44 7.51 11.05 15.68
N ASN A 45 7.76 10.21 16.68
CA ASN A 45 9.05 9.56 16.92
C ASN A 45 9.29 8.30 16.07
N LEU A 46 8.26 7.71 15.47
CA LEU A 46 8.45 6.59 14.55
C LEU A 46 9.29 7.03 13.35
N THR A 47 10.22 6.22 12.87
CA THR A 47 10.93 6.53 11.62
C THR A 47 9.95 6.48 10.44
N ALA A 48 10.18 7.30 9.42
CA ALA A 48 9.45 7.11 8.16
C ALA A 48 9.80 5.72 7.62
N ALA A 49 8.79 4.95 7.22
CA ALA A 49 9.05 3.69 6.53
C ALA A 49 9.70 4.01 5.18
N ASP A 50 10.83 3.35 4.88
CA ASP A 50 11.46 3.42 3.56
C ASP A 50 10.68 2.51 2.61
N VAL A 51 9.54 3.01 2.14
CA VAL A 51 8.65 2.30 1.21
C VAL A 51 8.70 3.00 -0.14
N ALA A 52 9.15 2.27 -1.16
CA ALA A 52 8.98 2.68 -2.53
C ALA A 52 7.50 2.64 -2.90
N GLU A 53 7.03 3.63 -3.67
CA GLU A 53 5.67 3.61 -4.17
C GLU A 53 5.44 2.34 -5.01
N VAL A 54 4.34 1.62 -4.74
CA VAL A 54 3.90 0.52 -5.60
C VAL A 54 3.60 1.12 -6.98
N ARG A 55 4.43 0.78 -7.96
CA ARG A 55 4.21 1.17 -9.36
C ARG A 55 3.21 0.20 -9.96
N HIS A 56 2.16 0.73 -10.58
CA HIS A 56 1.23 -0.05 -11.39
C HIS A 56 1.71 0.00 -12.84
N GLY A 57 1.72 -1.13 -13.52
CA GLY A 57 2.10 -1.27 -14.91
C GLY A 57 1.14 -2.16 -15.67
N GLU A 58 1.28 -2.14 -16.98
CA GLU A 58 0.50 -2.97 -17.90
C GLU A 58 1.47 -3.76 -18.79
N TRP A 59 1.00 -4.91 -19.26
CA TRP A 59 1.67 -5.66 -20.31
C TRP A 59 1.18 -5.18 -21.67
N ARG A 60 2.06 -4.59 -22.48
CA ARG A 60 1.78 -4.31 -23.89
C ARG A 60 2.08 -5.55 -24.72
N TYR A 61 1.05 -6.14 -25.33
CA TYR A 61 1.16 -7.37 -26.10
C TYR A 61 1.62 -7.13 -27.54
N TYR A 62 2.59 -7.94 -27.97
CA TYR A 62 3.11 -8.01 -29.33
C TYR A 62 2.97 -9.45 -29.85
N HIS A 63 1.74 -9.87 -30.13
CA HIS A 63 1.42 -11.26 -30.50
C HIS A 63 2.23 -11.80 -31.70
N LYS A 64 2.54 -10.96 -32.70
CA LYS A 64 3.36 -11.35 -33.85
C LYS A 64 4.78 -11.79 -33.48
N GLN A 65 5.28 -11.33 -32.34
CA GLN A 65 6.63 -11.63 -31.83
C GLN A 65 6.57 -12.56 -30.61
N ASN A 66 5.38 -13.03 -30.22
CA ASN A 66 5.14 -13.81 -29.01
C ASN A 66 5.68 -13.15 -27.73
N LYS A 67 5.57 -11.83 -27.61
CA LYS A 67 6.14 -11.03 -26.51
C LYS A 67 5.13 -10.11 -25.84
N ALA A 68 5.40 -9.76 -24.59
CA ALA A 68 4.79 -8.67 -23.86
C ALA A 68 5.87 -7.74 -23.28
N VAL A 69 5.57 -6.44 -23.24
CA VAL A 69 6.49 -5.40 -22.76
C VAL A 69 5.89 -4.68 -21.58
N CYS A 70 6.66 -4.57 -20.48
CA CYS A 70 6.25 -3.78 -19.33
C CYS A 70 6.23 -2.28 -19.69
N THR A 71 5.11 -1.59 -19.45
CA THR A 71 4.97 -0.16 -19.70
C THR A 71 5.83 0.73 -18.79
N ASN A 72 6.25 0.25 -17.62
CA ASN A 72 7.07 1.02 -16.67
C ASN A 72 8.58 0.99 -16.93
N CYS A 73 9.10 -0.14 -17.44
CA CYS A 73 10.56 -0.33 -17.56
C CYS A 73 11.01 -0.92 -18.89
N SER A 74 10.08 -1.13 -19.83
CA SER A 74 10.35 -1.70 -21.15
C SER A 74 10.95 -3.11 -21.13
N PHE A 75 10.89 -3.81 -19.99
CA PHE A 75 11.28 -5.22 -19.92
C PHE A 75 10.39 -6.07 -20.82
N GLU A 76 11.03 -6.87 -21.67
CA GLU A 76 10.40 -7.83 -22.57
C GLU A 76 10.31 -9.20 -21.91
N ARG A 77 9.14 -9.85 -22.04
CA ARG A 77 8.91 -11.23 -21.64
C ARG A 77 8.19 -11.98 -22.75
N ASP A 78 8.52 -13.25 -22.95
CA ASP A 78 7.80 -14.12 -23.86
C ASP A 78 6.41 -14.51 -23.30
N LEU A 79 5.44 -14.71 -24.20
CA LEU A 79 4.10 -15.21 -23.85
C LEU A 79 4.14 -16.74 -23.67
N ASP A 80 4.76 -17.16 -22.57
CA ASP A 80 4.85 -18.57 -22.14
C ASP A 80 3.58 -19.04 -21.39
N THR A 81 3.53 -20.33 -21.02
CA THR A 81 2.39 -20.92 -20.29
C THR A 81 2.18 -20.32 -18.89
N ASP A 82 3.22 -19.72 -18.31
CA ASP A 82 3.19 -19.06 -17.01
C ASP A 82 2.95 -17.55 -17.13
N PHE A 83 2.68 -17.04 -18.35
CA PHE A 83 2.51 -15.62 -18.57
C PHE A 83 1.34 -15.06 -17.78
N GLY A 84 0.19 -15.74 -17.83
CA GLY A 84 -1.03 -15.36 -17.10
C GLY A 84 -0.90 -15.38 -15.57
N ARG A 85 0.21 -15.90 -15.02
CA ARG A 85 0.49 -15.87 -13.57
C ARG A 85 1.35 -14.68 -13.14
N ALA A 86 1.85 -13.88 -14.08
CA ALA A 86 2.72 -12.74 -13.75
C ALA A 86 1.93 -11.53 -13.26
N VAL A 87 1.67 -11.52 -11.95
CA VAL A 87 1.04 -10.41 -11.22
C VAL A 87 1.95 -9.17 -11.09
N ALA A 88 3.23 -9.27 -11.42
CA ALA A 88 4.18 -8.17 -11.40
C ALA A 88 5.29 -8.33 -12.45
N CYS A 89 5.90 -7.20 -12.85
CA CYS A 89 7.11 -7.21 -13.65
C CYS A 89 8.28 -7.77 -12.84
N PRO A 90 8.98 -8.82 -13.30
CA PRO A 90 10.13 -9.36 -12.59
C PRO A 90 11.33 -8.39 -12.56
N ASN A 91 11.39 -7.43 -13.50
CA ASN A 91 12.50 -6.50 -13.61
C ASN A 91 12.34 -5.26 -12.71
N CYS A 92 11.14 -4.67 -12.66
CA CYS A 92 10.91 -3.43 -11.92
C CYS A 92 9.94 -3.53 -10.74
N GLY A 93 9.36 -4.72 -10.50
CA GLY A 93 8.39 -4.95 -9.43
C GLY A 93 7.05 -4.23 -9.62
N ALA A 94 6.81 -3.60 -10.77
CA ALA A 94 5.52 -2.96 -11.04
C ALA A 94 4.41 -4.03 -11.01
N ARG A 95 3.38 -3.82 -10.20
CA ARG A 95 2.21 -4.68 -10.15
C ARG A 95 1.47 -4.55 -11.48
N MET A 96 1.20 -5.67 -12.10
CA MET A 96 0.52 -5.72 -13.39
C MET A 96 -0.97 -5.72 -13.11
N ASP A 97 -1.69 -4.75 -13.68
CA ASP A 97 -3.14 -4.72 -13.56
C ASP A 97 -3.68 -5.90 -14.37
N GLU A 98 -4.47 -6.76 -13.71
CA GLU A 98 -5.23 -7.79 -14.41
C GLU A 98 -6.26 -7.04 -15.25
N GLU A 99 -6.16 -7.13 -16.58
CA GLU A 99 -7.31 -6.78 -17.41
C GLU A 99 -8.45 -7.68 -16.93
N GLU A 100 -9.46 -7.10 -16.27
CA GLU A 100 -10.76 -7.74 -16.12
C GLU A 100 -11.10 -8.30 -17.50
N ALA A 101 -11.21 -9.63 -17.59
CA ALA A 101 -11.65 -10.31 -18.78
C ALA A 101 -13.02 -9.72 -19.16
N ASN A 102 -13.00 -8.74 -20.05
CA ASN A 102 -14.17 -8.11 -20.60
C ASN A 102 -14.78 -9.17 -21.52
N GLU A 103 -15.72 -9.94 -20.97
CA GLU A 103 -16.59 -10.82 -21.73
C GLU A 103 -17.26 -9.98 -22.83
N ARG A 104 -16.86 -10.21 -24.08
CA ARG A 104 -17.51 -9.69 -25.29
C ARG A 104 -17.96 -10.85 -26.15
#